data_AF-S9QP14-F1
#
_entry.id   AF-S9QP14-F1
#
_cell.length_a   1.000
_cell.length_b   1.000
_cell.length_c   1.000
_cell.angle_alpha   90.00
_cell.angle_beta   90.00
_cell.angle_gamma   90.00
#
_symmetry.space_group_name_H-M   'P 1'
#
loop_
_entity.id
_entity.type
_entity.pdbx_description
1 polymer ?
#
loop_
_entity_poly.entity_id
_entity_poly.type
_entity_poly.pdbx_seq_one_letter_code
_entity_poly.pdbx_strand_id
1 'polypeptide(L)'
;MTVRELAIRYGFLVLMAGLVVVFGLMAPNFLSTASAVFILQSVAITGILALGVTCTLVVGGFDLSIGAVATSALMLSAYVMVVWEMGAVAAVLLCLLMGPGSVC
;
A
#
# COMPACT_ATOMS: atom_id res chain seq x y z
N MET A 1 -30.76 -14.73 -10.12
CA MET A 1 -29.63 -13.84 -9.81
C MET A 1 -30.10 -12.42 -10.00
N THR A 2 -30.41 -11.70 -8.92
CA THR A 2 -30.87 -10.31 -9.04
C THR A 2 -29.70 -9.41 -9.48
N VAL A 3 -30.00 -8.32 -10.20
CA VAL A 3 -28.99 -7.35 -10.68
C VAL A 3 -28.13 -6.81 -9.51
N ARG A 4 -28.73 -6.75 -8.31
CA ARG A 4 -28.08 -6.32 -7.06
C ARG A 4 -27.04 -7.32 -6.53
N GLU A 5 -27.30 -8.63 -6.60
CA GLU A 5 -26.31 -9.65 -6.25
C GLU A 5 -25.14 -9.68 -7.24
N LEU A 6 -25.43 -9.49 -8.54
CA LEU A 6 -24.39 -9.40 -9.56
C LEU A 6 -23.48 -8.19 -9.32
N ALA A 7 -24.09 -7.02 -9.02
CA ALA A 7 -23.36 -5.79 -8.72
C ALA A 7 -22.54 -5.86 -7.44
N ILE A 8 -23.02 -6.53 -6.37
CA ILE A 8 -22.25 -6.67 -5.13
C ILE A 8 -21.07 -7.64 -5.31
N ARG A 9 -21.28 -8.73 -6.05
CA ARG A 9 -20.25 -9.76 -6.23
C ARG A 9 -19.14 -9.35 -7.21
N TYR A 10 -19.50 -8.67 -8.30
CA TYR A 10 -18.55 -8.23 -9.32
C TYR A 10 -18.24 -6.73 -9.27
N GLY A 11 -18.87 -5.98 -8.37
CA GLY A 11 -18.73 -4.52 -8.30
C GLY A 11 -17.28 -4.07 -8.20
N PHE A 12 -16.49 -4.71 -7.34
CA PHE A 12 -15.06 -4.40 -7.21
C PHE A 12 -14.26 -4.70 -8.49
N LEU A 13 -14.49 -5.86 -9.12
CA LEU A 13 -13.80 -6.24 -10.36
C LEU A 13 -14.18 -5.32 -11.53
N VAL A 14 -15.46 -4.98 -11.66
CA VAL A 14 -15.96 -4.06 -12.68
C VAL A 14 -15.42 -2.66 -12.46
N LEU A 15 -15.35 -2.19 -11.22
CA LEU A 15 -14.80 -0.88 -10.87
C LEU A 15 -13.29 -0.83 -11.14
N MET A 16 -12.55 -1.88 -10.79
CA MET A 16 -11.12 -2.00 -11.11
C MET A 16 -10.87 -1.96 -12.63
N ALA A 17 -11.61 -2.75 -13.41
CA ALA A 17 -11.52 -2.75 -14.86
C ALA A 17 -11.88 -1.37 -15.46
N GLY A 18 -12.94 -0.74 -14.95
CA GLY A 18 -13.37 0.59 -15.36
C GLY A 18 -12.29 1.65 -15.10
N LEU A 19 -11.65 1.63 -13.93
CA LEU A 19 -10.56 2.55 -13.62
C LEU A 19 -9.37 2.38 -14.57
N VAL A 20 -8.97 1.14 -14.86
CA VAL A 20 -7.86 0.85 -15.77
C VAL A 20 -8.15 1.35 -17.18
N VAL A 21 -9.38 1.18 -17.68
CA VAL A 21 -9.78 1.66 -19.01
C VAL A 21 -9.80 3.20 -19.04
N VAL A 22 -10.39 3.85 -18.03
CA VAL A 22 -10.47 5.31 -17.98
C VAL A 22 -9.08 5.94 -17.90
N PHE A 23 -8.21 5.45 -17.01
CA PHE A 23 -6.84 5.96 -16.91
C PHE A 23 -5.97 5.60 -18.11
N GLY A 24 -6.19 4.44 -18.73
CA GLY A 24 -5.51 4.05 -19.97
C GLY A 24 -5.83 4.95 -21.16
N LEU A 25 -7.06 5.48 -21.24
CA LEU A 25 -7.49 6.40 -22.29
C LEU A 25 -7.12 7.87 -21.99
N MET A 26 -7.22 8.29 -20.73
CA MET A 26 -6.97 9.70 -20.35
C MET A 26 -5.49 10.03 -20.15
N ALA A 27 -4.65 9.06 -19.75
CA ALA A 27 -3.24 9.29 -19.49
C ALA A 27 -2.35 8.58 -20.52
N PRO A 28 -1.60 9.31 -21.37
CA PRO A 28 -0.85 8.74 -22.51
C PRO A 28 0.30 7.81 -22.12
N ASN A 29 0.69 7.78 -20.83
CA ASN A 29 1.75 6.92 -20.30
C ASN A 29 1.27 5.89 -19.28
N PHE A 30 -0.03 5.82 -18.97
CA PHE A 30 -0.53 4.95 -17.89
C PHE A 30 -0.32 3.47 -18.19
N LEU A 31 -0.46 3.06 -19.46
CA LEU A 31 -0.21 1.69 -19.92
C LEU A 31 1.27 1.40 -20.21
N SER A 32 2.18 2.35 -19.93
CA SER A 32 3.61 2.11 -20.03
C SER A 32 4.07 1.10 -18.97
N THR A 33 5.06 0.28 -19.31
CA THR A 33 5.67 -0.70 -18.41
C THR A 33 6.22 -0.05 -17.14
N ALA A 34 6.76 1.17 -17.24
CA ALA A 34 7.27 1.91 -16.09
C ALA A 34 6.16 2.23 -15.08
N SER A 35 5.05 2.82 -15.53
CA SER A 35 3.90 3.16 -14.67
C SER A 35 3.25 1.93 -14.06
N ALA A 36 3.14 0.84 -14.83
CA ALA A 36 2.65 -0.44 -14.32
C ALA A 36 3.53 -0.99 -13.18
N VAL A 37 4.86 -0.94 -13.34
CA VAL A 37 5.81 -1.38 -12.30
C VAL A 37 5.71 -0.52 -11.04
N PHE A 38 5.59 0.81 -11.17
CA PHE A 38 5.43 1.70 -10.01
C PHE A 38 4.15 1.40 -9.22
N ILE A 39 3.03 1.17 -9.90
CA ILE A 39 1.76 0.82 -9.26
C ILE A 39 1.86 -0.54 -8.57
N LEU A 40 2.38 -1.56 -9.26
CA LEU A 40 2.54 -2.91 -8.70
C LEU A 40 3.50 -2.94 -7.51
N GLN A 41 4.60 -2.17 -7.57
CA GLN A 41 5.56 -2.05 -6.47
C GLN A 41 4.91 -1.44 -5.22
N SER A 42 4.03 -0.44 -5.40
CA SER A 42 3.31 0.19 -4.29
C SER A 42 2.34 -0.77 -3.61
N VAL A 43 1.66 -1.63 -4.38
CA VAL A 43 0.74 -2.66 -3.85
C VAL A 43 1.49 -3.86 -3.27
N ALA A 44 2.68 -4.18 -3.79
CA ALA A 44 3.50 -5.29 -3.32
C ALA A 44 3.86 -5.18 -1.82
N ILE A 45 4.15 -3.96 -1.34
CA ILE A 45 4.48 -3.72 0.08
C ILE A 45 3.30 -4.14 0.98
N THR A 46 2.08 -3.69 0.66
CA THR A 46 0.87 -4.04 1.39
C THR A 46 0.57 -5.55 1.30
N GLY A 47 0.83 -6.18 0.16
CA GLY A 47 0.69 -7.63 -0.03
C GLY A 47 1.63 -8.44 0.87
N ILE A 48 2.91 -8.07 0.92
CA ILE A 48 3.90 -8.72 1.79
C ILE A 48 3.52 -8.57 3.27
N LEU A 49 3.08 -7.38 3.68
CA LEU A 49 2.60 -7.14 5.05
C LEU A 49 1.37 -8.00 5.39
N ALA A 50 0.40 -8.09 4.47
CA ALA A 50 -0.78 -8.93 4.66
C ALA A 50 -0.41 -10.41 4.85
N LEU A 51 0.54 -10.93 4.06
CA LEU A 51 1.06 -12.28 4.24
C LEU A 51 1.72 -12.47 5.61
N GLY A 52 2.51 -11.48 6.08
CA GLY A 52 3.11 -11.48 7.42
C GLY A 52 2.06 -11.58 8.54
N VAL A 53 1.01 -10.76 8.48
CA VAL A 53 -0.08 -10.78 9.47
C VAL A 53 -0.87 -12.09 9.41
N THR A 54 -1.09 -12.68 8.23
CA THR A 54 -1.76 -13.99 8.17
C THR A 54 -0.96 -15.10 8.86
N CYS A 55 0.37 -15.04 8.81
CA CYS A 55 1.22 -16.01 9.48
C CYS A 55 1.14 -15.88 11.02
N THR A 56 1.15 -14.66 11.56
CA THR A 56 1.04 -14.43 13.01
C THR A 56 -0.35 -14.81 13.54
N LEU A 57 -1.40 -14.58 12.74
CA LEU A 57 -2.78 -14.96 13.08
C LEU A 57 -2.97 -16.48 13.26
N VAL A 58 -2.29 -17.30 12.45
CA VAL A 58 -2.37 -18.78 12.57
C VAL A 58 -1.82 -19.28 13.90
N VAL A 59 -0.85 -18.57 14.48
CA VAL A 59 -0.24 -18.90 15.78
C VAL A 59 -1.08 -18.36 16.96
N GLY A 60 -2.18 -17.64 16.68
CA GLY A 60 -3.04 -17.02 17.69
C GLY A 60 -2.54 -15.65 18.17
N GLY A 61 -1.51 -15.09 17.54
CA GLY A 61 -1.02 -13.75 17.79
C GLY A 61 -1.71 -12.75 16.86
N PHE A 62 -2.63 -11.94 17.39
CA PHE A 62 -3.12 -10.74 16.71
C PHE A 62 -2.05 -9.63 16.80
N ASP A 63 -0.94 -9.80 16.09
CA ASP A 63 0.10 -8.77 16.01
C ASP A 63 -0.33 -7.63 15.07
N LEU A 64 -1.19 -6.77 15.60
CA LEU A 64 -1.65 -5.56 14.91
C LEU A 64 -0.54 -4.49 14.86
N SER A 65 0.49 -4.60 15.71
CA SER A 65 1.55 -3.61 15.83
C SER A 65 2.38 -3.51 14.55
N ILE A 66 2.54 -4.62 13.82
CA ILE A 66 3.29 -4.66 12.56
C ILE A 66 2.68 -3.75 11.48
N GLY A 67 1.35 -3.64 11.44
CA GLY A 67 0.64 -2.77 10.52
C GLY A 67 0.73 -1.29 10.92
N ALA A 68 0.70 -1.01 12.23
CA ALA A 68 0.88 0.34 12.77
C ALA A 68 2.30 0.88 12.53
N VAL A 69 3.32 0.04 12.76
CA VAL A 69 4.73 0.36 12.46
C VAL A 69 4.93 0.61 10.97
N ALA A 70 4.39 -0.24 10.09
CA ALA A 70 4.52 -0.05 8.65
C ALA A 70 3.88 1.25 8.15
N THR A 71 2.66 1.56 8.59
CA THR A 71 1.92 2.76 8.14
C THR A 71 2.56 4.04 8.68
N SER A 72 2.97 4.05 9.95
CA SER A 72 3.62 5.21 10.57
C SER A 72 5.00 5.48 9.94
N ALA A 73 5.80 4.44 9.64
CA ALA A 73 7.07 4.60 8.94
C ALA A 73 6.87 5.18 7.52
N LEU A 74 5.81 4.77 6.82
CA LEU A 74 5.48 5.27 5.49
C LEU A 74 5.08 6.75 5.52
N MET A 75 4.25 7.15 6.50
CA MET A 75 3.90 8.56 6.73
C MET A 75 5.11 9.40 7.13
N LEU A 76 5.95 8.91 8.05
CA LEU A 76 7.16 9.61 8.49
C LEU A 76 8.12 9.79 7.31
N SER A 77 8.36 8.76 6.52
CA SER A 77 9.23 8.82 5.35
C SER A 77 8.74 9.86 4.34
N ALA A 78 7.43 9.89 4.05
CA ALA A 78 6.83 10.91 3.19
C ALA A 78 6.98 12.32 3.79
N TYR A 79 6.77 12.49 5.10
CA TYR A 79 6.91 13.78 5.78
C TYR A 79 8.35 14.29 5.75
N VAL A 80 9.34 13.44 6.03
CA VAL A 80 10.75 13.80 6.04
C VAL A 80 11.24 14.21 4.65
N MET A 81 10.82 13.48 3.61
CA MET A 81 11.24 13.78 2.24
C MET A 81 10.55 15.01 1.66
N VAL A 82 9.28 15.26 2.03
CA VAL A 82 8.48 16.35 1.42
C VAL A 82 8.54 17.64 2.24
N VAL A 83 8.46 17.56 3.57
CA VAL A 83 8.37 18.74 4.45
C VAL A 83 9.74 19.17 4.95
N TRP A 84 10.60 18.22 5.31
CA TRP A 84 11.97 18.52 5.74
C TRP A 84 12.99 18.55 4.60
N GLU A 85 12.57 18.23 3.37
CA GLU A 85 13.43 18.15 2.17
C GLU A 85 14.75 17.38 2.39
N MET A 86 14.72 16.40 3.31
CA MET A 86 15.90 15.60 3.61
C MET A 86 16.04 14.44 2.62
N GLY A 87 17.27 14.04 2.35
CA GLY A 87 17.55 12.91 1.46
C GLY A 87 17.00 11.57 1.98
N ALA A 88 16.82 10.61 1.08
CA ALA A 88 16.28 9.28 1.39
C ALA A 88 17.02 8.56 2.53
N VAL A 89 18.33 8.77 2.65
CA VAL A 89 19.15 8.17 3.72
C VAL A 89 18.71 8.67 5.09
N ALA A 90 18.41 9.98 5.22
CA ALA A 90 17.93 10.54 6.47
C ALA A 90 16.53 10.05 6.82
N ALA A 91 15.64 9.90 5.83
CA ALA A 91 14.32 9.32 6.02
C ALA A 91 14.40 7.88 6.56
N VAL A 92 15.27 7.04 5.97
CA VAL A 92 15.48 5.66 6.44
C VAL A 92 16.01 5.63 7.88
N LEU A 93 16.99 6.47 8.21
CA LEU A 93 17.53 6.56 9.58
C LEU A 93 16.46 6.98 10.59
N LEU A 94 15.66 7.99 10.27
CA LEU A 94 14.58 8.45 11.14
C LEU A 94 13.47 7.39 11.31
N CYS A 95 13.10 6.69 10.24
CA CYS A 95 12.14 5.58 10.31
C CYS A 95 12.68 4.41 11.17
N LEU A 96 13.97 4.10 11.08
CA LEU A 96 14.61 3.08 11.92
C LEU A 96 14.69 3.49 13.39
N LEU A 97 14.89 4.77 13.68
CA LEU A 97 14.87 5.28 15.06
C LEU A 97 13.46 5.26 15.66
N MET A 98 12.42 5.48 14.84
CA MET A 98 11.03 5.45 15.28
C MET A 98 10.51 4.03 15.56
N GLY A 99 10.87 3.05 14.72
CA GLY A 99 10.35 1.68 14.76
C GLY A 99 10.43 0.94 16.11
N PRO A 100 11.59 0.89 16.81
CA PRO A 100 11.77 -0.01 17.95
C PRO A 100 11.15 0.45 19.28
N GLY A 101 10.57 1.64 19.39
CA GLY A 101 10.10 2.12 20.70
C GLY A 101 9.02 3.19 20.76
N SER A 102 8.57 3.78 19.65
CA SER A 102 7.60 4.90 19.71
C SER A 102 6.24 4.62 19.07
N VAL A 103 6.03 3.45 18.45
CA VAL A 103 4.80 3.14 17.69
C VAL A 103 3.92 2.06 18.37
N CYS A 104 4.41 1.46 19.46
CA CYS A 104 3.70 0.47 20.29
C CYS A 104 3.54 1.02 21.71
#